data_AF-A0A8H7ZU65-F1
#
_entry.id   AF-A0A8H7ZU65-F1
#
_cell.length_a   1.000
_cell.length_b   1.000
_cell.length_c   1.000
_cell.angle_alpha   90.00
_cell.angle_beta   90.00
_cell.angle_gamma   90.00
#
_symmetry.space_group_name_H-M   'P 1'
#
loop_
_entity.id
_entity.type
_entity.pdbx_description
1 polymer ?
#
loop_
_entity_poly.entity_id
_entity_poly.type
_entity_poly.pdbx_seq_one_letter_code
_entity_poly.pdbx_strand_id
1 'polypeptide(L)'
;MPPLERAAERAASAAPRPALPPAAQTGVRAGRLEAGGPENVRAVGTPTPRAARKRTGQAPDVLGGSNDRRQFRHLCRLCSPNATLYTDMVHANLFVHGPAEVLLAKQPARDNCVLQLGGCDPATMRRAAEKAREMGWREINLNVGCPSDKVQRGFFGAVLMKDPELVARLCTAIADGLGDGGEVSVKCRIGIDDLDSYEFVHNFVSGSRFETGS
;
A
#
# COMPACT_ATOMS: atom_id res chain seq x y z
N MET A 1 26.61 1.78 7.87
CA MET A 1 25.29 2.13 8.43
C MET A 1 25.35 3.51 9.05
N PRO A 2 24.92 4.57 8.34
CA PRO A 2 24.79 5.92 8.88
C PRO A 2 23.92 5.99 10.16
N PRO A 3 24.12 7.01 11.02
CA PRO A 3 23.49 7.10 12.35
C PRO A 3 21.95 7.05 12.36
N LEU A 4 21.32 7.56 11.30
CA LEU A 4 19.85 7.56 11.14
C LEU A 4 19.26 6.17 10.93
N GLU A 5 19.98 5.26 10.27
CA GLU A 5 19.53 3.87 10.08
C GLU A 5 19.49 3.13 11.43
N ARG A 6 20.47 3.39 12.32
CA ARG A 6 20.51 2.79 13.66
C ARG A 6 19.41 3.31 14.58
N ALA A 7 18.99 4.57 14.39
CA ALA A 7 17.91 5.17 15.16
C ALA A 7 16.53 4.59 14.78
N ALA A 8 16.28 4.40 13.48
CA ALA A 8 15.07 3.73 12.99
C ALA A 8 15.00 2.26 13.44
N GLU A 9 16.13 1.56 13.48
CA GLU A 9 16.23 0.16 13.89
C GLU A 9 15.91 -0.04 15.39
N ARG A 10 16.30 0.91 16.24
CA ARG A 10 15.96 0.90 17.68
C ARG A 10 14.49 1.20 17.95
N ALA A 11 13.87 2.07 17.16
CA ALA A 11 12.44 2.40 17.29
C ALA A 11 11.54 1.23 16.83
N ALA A 12 11.90 0.52 15.77
CA ALA A 12 11.16 -0.65 15.27
C ALA A 12 11.20 -1.86 16.22
N SER A 13 12.27 -1.99 17.02
CA SER A 13 12.43 -3.05 18.02
C SER A 13 11.62 -2.82 19.31
N ALA A 14 11.11 -1.60 19.54
CA ALA A 14 10.53 -1.18 20.82
C ALA A 14 8.99 -1.15 20.84
N ALA A 15 8.33 -1.35 19.70
CA ALA A 15 6.87 -1.37 19.63
C ALA A 15 6.30 -2.70 20.16
N PRO A 16 5.27 -2.68 21.03
CA PRO A 16 4.64 -3.90 21.53
C PRO A 16 4.02 -4.68 20.37
N ARG A 17 4.24 -6.01 20.38
CA ARG A 17 3.71 -6.93 19.37
C ARG A 17 2.20 -7.00 19.48
N PRO A 18 1.43 -6.77 18.40
CA PRO A 18 -0.01 -7.02 18.44
C PRO A 18 -0.25 -8.53 18.52
N ALA A 19 -1.17 -8.94 19.39
CA ALA A 19 -1.64 -10.32 19.47
C ALA A 19 -2.50 -10.66 18.24
N LEU A 20 -2.46 -11.93 17.82
CA LEU A 20 -3.31 -12.46 16.75
C LEU A 20 -4.81 -12.29 17.16
N PRO A 21 -5.67 -11.65 16.36
CA PRO A 21 -7.10 -11.65 16.65
C PRO A 21 -7.69 -13.04 16.39
N PRO A 22 -8.61 -13.53 17.23
CA PRO A 22 -9.34 -14.77 16.95
C PRO A 22 -10.30 -14.59 15.77
N ALA A 23 -10.47 -15.64 14.97
CA ALA A 23 -11.38 -15.68 13.84
C ALA A 23 -12.83 -15.35 14.28
N ALA A 24 -13.37 -14.24 13.80
CA ALA A 24 -14.73 -13.81 14.12
C ALA A 24 -15.71 -14.34 13.06
N GLN A 25 -16.54 -15.30 13.45
CA GLN A 25 -17.81 -15.61 12.78
C GLN A 25 -18.86 -14.60 13.25
N THR A 26 -19.64 -14.01 12.34
CA THR A 26 -21.03 -13.46 12.47
C THR A 26 -21.24 -12.48 11.30
N GLY A 27 -22.32 -12.48 10.51
CA GLY A 27 -23.73 -12.63 10.87
C GLY A 27 -24.38 -11.25 10.86
N VAL A 28 -24.62 -10.65 9.68
CA VAL A 28 -25.19 -9.29 9.56
C VAL A 28 -26.67 -9.36 9.18
N ARG A 29 -27.52 -8.78 10.04
CA ARG A 29 -28.93 -8.46 9.78
C ARG A 29 -29.03 -7.07 9.14
N ALA A 30 -29.91 -6.94 8.15
CA ALA A 30 -30.20 -5.70 7.43
C ALA A 30 -31.02 -4.71 8.27
N GLY A 31 -30.61 -3.44 8.27
CA GLY A 31 -31.34 -2.30 8.81
C GLY A 31 -31.66 -1.27 7.73
N ARG A 32 -32.91 -0.80 7.73
CA ARG A 32 -33.59 0.07 6.75
C ARG A 32 -33.17 1.54 6.90
N LEU A 33 -32.98 2.24 5.78
CA LEU A 33 -32.73 3.71 5.72
C LEU A 33 -34.01 4.45 5.31
N GLU A 34 -34.32 5.54 6.00
CA GLU A 34 -35.39 6.49 5.68
C GLU A 34 -34.80 7.78 5.07
N ALA A 35 -35.58 8.42 4.19
CA ALA A 35 -35.18 9.49 3.28
C ALA A 35 -35.44 10.90 3.83
N GLY A 36 -34.59 11.87 3.43
CA GLY A 36 -34.82 13.31 3.60
C GLY A 36 -33.99 14.11 2.59
N GLY A 37 -34.66 14.89 1.73
CA GLY A 37 -34.07 15.73 0.68
C GLY A 37 -33.73 17.16 1.12
N PRO A 38 -33.71 18.15 0.20
CA PRO A 38 -32.47 18.59 -0.45
C PRO A 38 -32.24 20.11 -0.37
N GLU A 39 -31.01 20.60 -0.16
CA GLU A 39 -30.66 21.99 -0.48
C GLU A 39 -29.21 22.17 -1.00
N ASN A 40 -29.12 22.60 -2.26
CA ASN A 40 -28.12 23.45 -2.91
C ASN A 40 -26.64 23.38 -2.47
N VAL A 41 -25.85 22.55 -3.17
CA VAL A 41 -24.39 22.68 -3.25
C VAL A 41 -23.98 22.78 -4.72
N ARG A 42 -23.26 23.85 -5.07
CA ARG A 42 -22.71 24.12 -6.40
C ARG A 42 -21.81 22.95 -6.84
N ALA A 43 -22.00 22.48 -8.07
CA ALA A 43 -21.20 21.43 -8.68
C ALA A 43 -19.73 21.86 -8.82
N VAL A 44 -18.90 21.46 -7.87
CA VAL A 44 -17.47 21.28 -8.12
C VAL A 44 -17.36 20.03 -8.98
N GLY A 45 -16.90 20.18 -10.22
CA GLY A 45 -16.79 19.07 -11.17
C GLY A 45 -16.12 17.86 -10.53
N THR A 46 -16.87 16.76 -10.42
CA THR A 46 -16.37 15.50 -9.88
C THR A 46 -15.27 14.98 -10.81
N PRO A 47 -14.05 14.71 -10.32
CA PRO A 47 -13.06 14.04 -11.14
C PRO A 47 -13.60 12.65 -11.48
N THR A 48 -13.76 12.40 -12.78
CA THR A 48 -14.26 11.12 -13.29
C THR A 48 -13.34 9.99 -12.79
N PRO A 49 -13.88 8.90 -12.22
CA PRO A 49 -13.08 7.73 -11.85
C PRO A 49 -12.30 7.27 -13.08
N ARG A 50 -10.97 7.30 -13.00
CA ARG A 50 -10.12 6.91 -14.12
C ARG A 50 -10.21 5.39 -14.24
N ALA A 51 -10.93 4.90 -15.26
CA ALA A 51 -11.05 3.47 -15.55
C ALA A 51 -9.68 2.77 -15.48
N ALA A 52 -9.63 1.54 -14.97
CA ALA A 52 -8.42 0.73 -14.83
C ALA A 52 -7.61 0.74 -16.13
N ARG A 53 -6.59 1.60 -16.19
CA ARG A 53 -5.75 1.74 -17.38
C ARG A 53 -4.88 0.50 -17.49
N LYS A 54 -4.77 -0.08 -18.69
CA LYS A 54 -3.66 -0.98 -19.01
C LYS A 54 -2.37 -0.17 -18.89
N ARG A 55 -1.69 -0.29 -17.74
CA ARG A 55 -0.46 0.42 -17.42
C ARG A 55 0.72 -0.52 -17.72
N THR A 56 1.63 -0.07 -18.59
CA THR A 56 2.96 -0.70 -18.70
C THR A 56 3.84 -0.02 -17.65
N GLY A 57 4.56 -0.78 -16.82
CA GLY A 57 5.29 -0.18 -15.70
C GLY A 57 6.51 -0.97 -15.24
N GLN A 58 7.41 -0.26 -14.57
CA GLN A 58 8.56 -0.85 -13.89
C GLN A 58 8.06 -1.52 -12.61
N ALA A 59 8.27 -2.83 -12.43
CA ALA A 59 7.95 -3.47 -11.16
C ALA A 59 8.80 -2.87 -10.02
N PRO A 60 8.24 -2.68 -8.81
CA PRO A 60 9.04 -2.26 -7.67
C PRO A 60 10.03 -3.36 -7.31
N ASP A 61 11.32 -2.98 -7.34
CA ASP A 61 12.44 -3.88 -7.11
C ASP A 61 12.49 -4.38 -5.66
N VAL A 62 12.68 -5.70 -5.53
CA VAL A 62 13.06 -6.40 -4.27
C VAL A 62 14.59 -6.31 -4.05
N LEU A 63 15.32 -5.60 -4.90
CA LEU A 63 16.75 -5.45 -4.79
C LEU A 63 17.04 -4.51 -3.61
N GLY A 64 17.55 -5.04 -2.50
CA GLY A 64 18.12 -4.24 -1.42
C GLY A 64 19.51 -3.75 -1.83
N GLY A 65 19.72 -2.43 -1.84
CA GLY A 65 21.01 -1.81 -2.12
C GLY A 65 20.98 -0.69 -3.17
N SER A 66 21.85 0.28 -2.97
CA SER A 66 22.32 1.33 -3.90
C SER A 66 21.51 2.63 -4.02
N ASN A 67 22.26 3.73 -3.91
CA ASN A 67 21.89 5.15 -4.08
C ASN A 67 21.41 5.54 -5.51
N ASP A 68 21.16 4.58 -6.39
CA ASP A 68 21.00 4.73 -7.85
C ASP A 68 19.52 4.92 -8.30
N ARG A 69 18.57 4.75 -7.39
CA ARG A 69 17.17 4.46 -7.78
C ARG A 69 16.42 5.66 -8.35
N ARG A 70 16.81 6.88 -7.96
CA ARG A 70 16.40 8.14 -8.60
C ARG A 70 16.78 8.14 -10.08
N GLN A 71 18.05 7.85 -10.32
CA GLN A 71 18.70 7.94 -11.63
C GLN A 71 18.14 6.84 -12.52
N PHE A 72 17.91 5.65 -11.98
CA PHE A 72 17.24 4.56 -12.69
C PHE A 72 15.81 4.93 -13.13
N ARG A 73 14.95 5.44 -12.22
CA ARG A 73 13.61 5.89 -12.61
C ARG A 73 13.62 7.03 -13.61
N HIS A 74 14.60 7.93 -13.50
CA HIS A 74 14.80 8.99 -14.48
C HIS A 74 15.15 8.40 -15.86
N LEU A 75 16.06 7.44 -15.92
CA LEU A 75 16.38 6.70 -17.14
C LEU A 75 15.14 5.99 -17.71
N CYS A 76 14.38 5.27 -16.88
CA CYS A 76 13.13 4.62 -17.31
C CYS A 76 12.14 5.64 -17.88
N ARG A 77 12.07 6.85 -17.32
CA ARG A 77 11.21 7.93 -17.84
C ARG A 77 11.68 8.44 -19.21
N LEU A 78 12.99 8.51 -19.44
CA LEU A 78 13.55 8.87 -20.76
C LEU A 78 13.23 7.81 -21.81
N CYS A 79 13.33 6.52 -21.46
CA CYS A 79 13.05 5.42 -22.38
C CYS A 79 11.55 5.20 -22.61
N SER A 80 10.72 5.43 -21.59
CA SER A 80 9.27 5.22 -21.65
C SER A 80 8.54 6.33 -20.87
N PRO A 81 8.21 7.46 -21.54
CA PRO A 81 7.60 8.63 -20.90
C PRO A 81 6.29 8.36 -20.15
N ASN A 82 5.55 7.35 -20.63
CA ASN A 82 4.24 6.96 -20.13
C ASN A 82 4.26 5.72 -19.22
N ALA A 83 5.44 5.16 -18.91
CA ALA A 83 5.51 4.02 -18.00
C ALA A 83 5.09 4.42 -16.59
N THR A 84 4.34 3.55 -15.92
CA THR A 84 4.07 3.67 -14.49
C THR A 84 5.30 3.21 -13.72
N LEU A 85 5.83 4.09 -12.89
CA LEU A 85 7.01 3.80 -12.07
C LEU A 85 6.58 3.55 -10.63
N TYR A 86 7.35 2.78 -9.89
CA TYR A 86 7.09 2.55 -8.47
C TYR A 86 8.25 3.05 -7.64
N THR A 87 7.95 3.59 -6.47
CA THR A 87 8.98 3.83 -5.46
C THR A 87 9.55 2.50 -5.00
N ASP A 88 10.68 2.59 -4.31
CA ASP A 88 11.11 1.52 -3.44
C ASP A 88 10.04 1.27 -2.38
N MET A 89 9.97 0.04 -1.89
CA MET A 89 9.10 -0.29 -0.76
C MET A 89 9.57 0.46 0.50
N VAL A 90 8.69 1.27 1.07
CA VAL A 90 8.91 1.92 2.38
C VAL A 90 8.04 1.26 3.44
N HIS A 91 8.62 0.96 4.61
CA HIS A 91 7.85 0.44 5.72
C HIS A 91 6.92 1.53 6.30
N ALA A 92 5.65 1.23 6.53
CA ALA A 92 4.63 2.19 6.96
C ALA A 92 4.98 2.91 8.28
N ASN A 93 5.43 2.19 9.32
CA ASN A 93 5.94 2.83 10.56
C ASN A 93 7.07 3.84 10.30
N LEU A 94 8.03 3.48 9.44
CA LEU A 94 9.14 4.38 9.09
C LEU A 94 8.64 5.57 8.27
N PHE A 95 7.63 5.38 7.43
CA PHE A 95 6.99 6.46 6.68
C PHE A 95 6.25 7.44 7.60
N VAL A 96 5.49 6.92 8.57
CA VAL A 96 4.71 7.75 9.52
C VAL A 96 5.64 8.49 10.48
N HIS A 97 6.55 7.78 11.15
CA HIS A 97 7.35 8.31 12.25
C HIS A 97 8.75 8.83 11.86
N GLY A 98 9.25 8.42 10.69
CA GLY A 98 10.55 8.84 10.19
C GLY A 98 10.48 10.03 9.23
N PRO A 99 11.65 10.43 8.68
CA PRO A 99 11.75 11.55 7.75
C PRO A 99 11.28 11.11 6.35
N ALA A 100 9.97 11.01 6.15
CA ALA A 100 9.34 10.55 4.90
C ALA A 100 9.86 11.31 3.68
N GLU A 101 10.10 12.60 3.83
CA GLU A 101 10.64 13.48 2.79
C GLU A 101 12.04 13.04 2.39
N VAL A 102 12.87 12.56 3.32
CA VAL A 102 14.23 12.05 3.03
C VAL A 102 14.17 10.65 2.42
N LEU A 103 13.25 9.81 2.88
CA LEU A 103 12.98 8.50 2.28
C LEU A 103 12.52 8.64 0.82
N LEU A 104 11.81 9.73 0.51
CA LEU A 104 11.29 10.05 -0.81
C LEU A 104 12.10 11.13 -1.56
N ALA A 105 13.12 11.76 -0.97
CA ALA A 105 13.88 12.88 -1.57
C ALA A 105 14.67 12.47 -2.82
N LYS A 106 14.79 11.16 -3.05
CA LYS A 106 15.45 10.57 -4.21
C LYS A 106 14.46 10.25 -5.34
N GLN A 107 13.42 11.06 -5.56
CA GLN A 107 12.34 10.78 -6.52
C GLN A 107 12.08 11.97 -7.46
N PRO A 108 12.32 11.88 -8.79
CA PRO A 108 11.89 12.89 -9.76
C PRO A 108 10.61 12.43 -10.48
N ALA A 109 9.76 13.43 -10.79
CA ALA A 109 8.45 13.36 -11.44
C ALA A 109 7.41 12.45 -10.75
N ARG A 110 6.48 13.10 -10.03
CA ARG A 110 5.27 12.48 -9.45
C ARG A 110 4.28 11.99 -10.51
N ASP A 111 4.43 12.47 -11.74
CA ASP A 111 3.53 12.14 -12.83
C ASP A 111 3.65 10.65 -13.16
N ASN A 112 2.62 9.87 -12.83
CA ASN A 112 2.58 8.42 -13.05
C ASN A 112 3.64 7.62 -12.25
N CYS A 113 3.87 7.99 -10.99
CA CYS A 113 4.66 7.22 -10.03
C CYS A 113 3.78 6.77 -8.85
N VAL A 114 3.97 5.51 -8.41
CA VAL A 114 3.18 4.86 -7.36
C VAL A 114 4.02 4.64 -6.10
N LEU A 115 3.51 5.04 -4.95
CA LEU A 115 4.16 4.81 -3.66
C LEU A 115 3.93 3.35 -3.23
N GLN A 116 5.00 2.57 -3.07
CA GLN A 116 4.88 1.24 -2.51
C GLN A 116 5.13 1.25 -0.98
N LEU A 117 4.13 0.76 -0.23
CA LEU A 117 4.21 0.61 1.23
C LEU A 117 4.23 -0.87 1.64
N GLY A 118 4.93 -1.16 2.74
CA GLY A 118 4.87 -2.42 3.45
C GLY A 118 4.43 -2.21 4.90
N GLY A 119 3.48 -3.02 5.38
CA GLY A 119 3.01 -2.97 6.76
C GLY A 119 1.88 -3.98 6.99
N CYS A 120 1.51 -4.17 8.26
CA CYS A 120 0.52 -5.17 8.68
C CYS A 120 -0.54 -4.63 9.65
N ASP A 121 -0.45 -3.36 10.04
CA ASP A 121 -1.39 -2.71 10.95
C ASP A 121 -2.27 -1.69 10.19
N PRO A 122 -3.61 -1.92 10.10
CA PRO A 122 -4.51 -1.02 9.39
C PRO A 122 -4.44 0.44 9.86
N ALA A 123 -4.32 0.69 11.17
CA ALA A 123 -4.27 2.06 11.69
C ALA A 123 -3.02 2.80 11.20
N THR A 124 -1.86 2.14 11.24
CA THR A 124 -0.61 2.68 10.70
C THR A 124 -0.69 2.88 9.19
N MET A 125 -1.30 1.94 8.45
CA MET A 125 -1.47 2.07 7.00
C MET A 125 -2.34 3.26 6.61
N ARG A 126 -3.44 3.49 7.34
CA ARG A 126 -4.31 4.67 7.16
C ARG A 126 -3.54 5.97 7.38
N ARG A 127 -2.80 6.07 8.48
CA ARG A 127 -1.96 7.25 8.78
C ARG A 127 -0.87 7.47 7.72
N ALA A 128 -0.28 6.40 7.22
CA ALA A 128 0.69 6.48 6.14
C ALA A 128 0.04 7.00 4.84
N ALA A 129 -1.17 6.55 4.53
CA ALA A 129 -1.93 7.02 3.37
C ALA A 129 -2.35 8.49 3.51
N GLU A 130 -2.81 8.93 4.67
CA GLU A 130 -3.13 10.34 4.96
C GLU A 130 -1.90 11.23 4.74
N LYS A 131 -0.75 10.86 5.32
CA LYS A 131 0.51 11.57 5.12
C LYS A 131 0.95 11.56 3.65
N ALA A 132 0.80 10.43 2.95
CA ALA A 132 1.13 10.33 1.55
C ALA A 132 0.25 11.27 0.69
N ARG A 133 -1.05 11.35 0.99
CA ARG A 133 -1.99 12.27 0.34
C ARG A 133 -1.62 13.73 0.57
N GLU A 134 -1.29 14.11 1.81
CA GLU A 134 -0.80 15.46 2.14
C GLU A 134 0.48 15.80 1.38
N MET A 135 1.34 14.81 1.22
CA MET A 135 2.52 14.92 0.38
C MET A 135 2.20 14.95 -1.11
N GLY A 136 0.97 14.71 -1.57
CA GLY A 136 0.54 14.75 -2.98
C GLY A 136 0.60 13.42 -3.73
N TRP A 137 0.64 12.28 -3.03
CA TRP A 137 0.49 10.96 -3.64
C TRP A 137 -0.99 10.62 -3.82
N ARG A 138 -1.32 9.97 -4.94
CA ARG A 138 -2.68 9.55 -5.28
C ARG A 138 -2.84 8.05 -5.51
N GLU A 139 -1.73 7.33 -5.69
CA GLU A 139 -1.73 5.88 -5.91
C GLU A 139 -0.76 5.23 -4.92
N ILE A 140 -1.27 4.26 -4.15
CA ILE A 140 -0.49 3.45 -3.20
C ILE A 140 -0.57 1.98 -3.62
N ASN A 141 0.59 1.31 -3.59
CA ASN A 141 0.70 -0.13 -3.78
C ASN A 141 1.10 -0.80 -2.47
N LEU A 142 0.32 -1.78 -2.01
CA LEU A 142 0.64 -2.62 -0.86
C LEU A 142 1.55 -3.78 -1.29
N ASN A 143 2.71 -3.91 -0.64
CA ASN A 143 3.61 -5.03 -0.86
C ASN A 143 3.18 -6.26 -0.05
N VAL A 144 2.72 -7.30 -0.76
CA VAL A 144 2.31 -8.62 -0.24
C VAL A 144 3.18 -9.72 -0.87
N GLY A 145 4.43 -9.41 -1.23
CA GLY A 145 5.26 -10.33 -2.04
C GLY A 145 6.73 -10.43 -1.66
N CYS A 146 7.25 -9.59 -0.77
CA CYS A 146 8.65 -9.70 -0.34
C CYS A 146 8.86 -10.91 0.58
N PRO A 147 9.74 -11.87 0.24
CA PRO A 147 9.97 -13.07 1.07
C PRO A 147 11.09 -12.90 2.10
N SER A 148 11.74 -11.74 2.19
CA SER A 148 12.93 -11.53 3.04
C SER A 148 12.65 -11.78 4.52
N ASP A 149 13.58 -12.43 5.22
CA ASP A 149 13.50 -12.70 6.67
C ASP A 149 13.25 -11.44 7.51
N LYS A 150 13.78 -10.29 7.10
CA LYS A 150 13.57 -9.00 7.78
C LYS A 150 12.11 -8.55 7.68
N VAL A 151 11.44 -8.90 6.58
CA VAL A 151 10.06 -8.57 6.27
C VAL A 151 9.11 -9.58 6.93
N GLN A 152 9.46 -10.87 6.93
CA GLN A 152 8.73 -11.91 7.67
C GLN A 152 8.71 -11.64 9.19
N ARG A 153 9.84 -11.24 9.78
CA ARG A 153 9.92 -10.87 11.22
C ARG A 153 9.09 -9.63 11.58
N GLY A 154 8.78 -8.77 10.62
CA GLY A 154 7.89 -7.63 10.79
C GLY A 154 6.43 -7.91 10.45
N PHE A 155 6.07 -9.14 10.09
CA PHE A 155 4.72 -9.57 9.70
C PHE A 155 4.12 -8.88 8.47
N PHE A 156 4.95 -8.42 7.52
CA PHE A 156 4.47 -7.86 6.24
C PHE A 156 5.09 -8.58 5.05
N GLY A 157 4.70 -8.24 3.81
CA GLY A 157 5.21 -8.90 2.61
C GLY A 157 4.53 -10.24 2.32
N ALA A 158 5.28 -11.25 1.84
CA ALA A 158 4.72 -12.50 1.34
C ALA A 158 3.89 -13.27 2.38
N VAL A 159 4.24 -13.16 3.67
CA VAL A 159 3.50 -13.82 4.76
C VAL A 159 2.04 -13.37 4.84
N LEU A 160 1.71 -12.16 4.38
CA LEU A 160 0.33 -11.66 4.35
C LEU A 160 -0.57 -12.45 3.39
N MET A 161 0.00 -13.22 2.44
CA MET A 161 -0.82 -14.09 1.59
C MET A 161 -1.51 -15.23 2.36
N LYS A 162 -1.08 -15.52 3.60
CA LYS A 162 -1.76 -16.47 4.50
C LYS A 162 -3.02 -15.87 5.15
N ASP A 163 -3.18 -14.55 5.14
CA ASP A 163 -4.31 -13.83 5.75
C ASP A 163 -4.89 -12.80 4.76
N PRO A 164 -5.67 -13.26 3.77
CA PRO A 164 -6.25 -12.38 2.76
C PRO A 164 -7.24 -11.36 3.36
N GLU A 165 -7.92 -11.70 4.45
CA GLU A 165 -8.83 -10.77 5.14
C GLU A 165 -8.08 -9.59 5.75
N LEU A 166 -6.91 -9.83 6.34
CA LEU A 166 -6.03 -8.74 6.79
C LEU A 166 -5.61 -7.87 5.62
N VAL A 167 -5.24 -8.46 4.47
CA VAL A 167 -4.91 -7.68 3.27
C VAL A 167 -6.08 -6.80 2.83
N ALA A 168 -7.31 -7.31 2.84
CA ALA A 168 -8.50 -6.50 2.57
C ALA A 168 -8.62 -5.32 3.56
N ARG A 169 -8.49 -5.57 4.88
CA ARG A 169 -8.54 -4.50 5.90
C ARG A 169 -7.43 -3.46 5.73
N LEU A 170 -6.22 -3.90 5.37
CA LEU A 170 -5.10 -2.99 5.08
C LEU A 170 -5.42 -2.12 3.86
N CYS A 171 -5.97 -2.70 2.79
CA CYS A 171 -6.33 -1.96 1.59
C CYS A 171 -7.47 -0.97 1.83
N THR A 172 -8.51 -1.35 2.57
CA THR A 172 -9.57 -0.43 3.00
C THR A 172 -8.99 0.73 3.79
N ALA A 173 -8.12 0.46 4.78
CA ALA A 173 -7.50 1.51 5.58
C ALA A 173 -6.64 2.48 4.76
N ILE A 174 -5.93 1.98 3.74
CA ILE A 174 -5.19 2.83 2.79
C ILE A 174 -6.16 3.68 1.96
N ALA A 175 -7.23 3.07 1.43
CA ALA A 175 -8.23 3.76 0.62
C ALA A 175 -8.88 4.90 1.42
N ASP A 176 -9.29 4.64 2.66
CA ASP A 176 -9.84 5.63 3.57
C ASP A 176 -8.87 6.79 3.86
N GLY A 177 -7.57 6.48 4.01
CA GLY A 177 -6.56 7.50 4.24
C GLY A 177 -6.25 8.35 3.01
N LEU A 178 -6.34 7.78 1.80
CA LEU A 178 -6.22 8.52 0.54
C LEU A 178 -7.46 9.36 0.22
N GLY A 179 -8.64 8.91 0.65
CA GLY A 179 -9.91 9.55 0.30
C GLY A 179 -10.23 9.52 -1.19
N ASP A 180 -11.17 10.38 -1.60
CA ASP A 180 -11.79 10.34 -2.93
C ASP A 180 -10.79 10.45 -4.09
N GLY A 181 -10.89 9.50 -5.03
CA GLY A 181 -10.03 9.43 -6.20
C GLY A 181 -8.59 8.97 -5.90
N GLY A 182 -8.34 8.44 -4.71
CA GLY A 182 -7.15 7.64 -4.39
C GLY A 182 -7.24 6.23 -4.98
N GLU A 183 -6.12 5.72 -5.49
CA GLU A 183 -6.03 4.37 -6.05
C GLU A 183 -5.18 3.46 -5.14
N VAL A 184 -5.70 2.27 -4.83
CA VAL A 184 -4.99 1.24 -4.06
C VAL A 184 -4.80 0.01 -4.93
N SER A 185 -3.57 -0.53 -4.93
CA SER A 185 -3.25 -1.78 -5.62
C SER A 185 -2.44 -2.71 -4.72
N VAL A 186 -2.44 -4.01 -5.02
CA VAL A 186 -1.68 -5.02 -4.28
C VAL A 186 -0.66 -5.67 -5.21
N LYS A 187 0.59 -5.80 -4.77
CA LYS A 187 1.60 -6.63 -5.42
C LYS A 187 1.85 -7.88 -4.58
N CYS A 188 1.45 -9.04 -5.10
CA CYS A 188 1.60 -10.34 -4.45
C CYS A 188 2.48 -11.30 -5.27
N ARG A 189 2.64 -12.54 -4.77
CA ARG A 189 3.21 -13.67 -5.51
C ARG A 189 2.09 -14.58 -6.03
N ILE A 190 2.45 -15.57 -6.84
CA ILE A 190 1.58 -16.69 -7.24
C ILE A 190 1.64 -17.86 -6.24
N GLY A 191 2.34 -17.70 -5.13
CA GLY A 191 2.57 -18.75 -4.13
C GLY A 191 3.61 -18.32 -3.10
N ILE A 192 3.59 -18.99 -1.95
CA ILE A 192 4.53 -18.81 -0.84
C ILE A 192 4.85 -20.15 -0.20
N ASP A 193 6.08 -20.35 0.27
CA ASP A 193 6.52 -21.63 0.85
C ASP A 193 6.09 -22.80 -0.05
N ASP A 194 5.41 -23.81 0.51
CA ASP A 194 4.83 -24.95 -0.22
C ASP A 194 3.37 -24.72 -0.67
N LEU A 195 2.86 -23.48 -0.57
CA LEU A 195 1.52 -23.07 -0.99
C LEU A 195 1.60 -22.34 -2.35
N ASP A 196 1.55 -23.08 -3.45
CA ASP A 196 1.67 -22.56 -4.81
C ASP A 196 0.57 -23.05 -5.77
N SER A 197 -0.48 -23.67 -5.23
CA SER A 197 -1.62 -24.13 -6.02
C SER A 197 -2.44 -22.96 -6.57
N TYR A 198 -3.11 -23.19 -7.71
CA TYR A 198 -4.06 -22.23 -8.25
C TYR A 198 -5.14 -21.84 -7.23
N GLU A 199 -5.63 -22.82 -6.48
CA GLU A 199 -6.65 -22.62 -5.46
C GLU A 199 -6.18 -21.70 -4.33
N PHE A 200 -4.92 -21.81 -3.91
CA PHE A 200 -4.33 -20.90 -2.93
C PHE A 200 -4.36 -19.44 -3.43
N VAL A 201 -3.89 -19.19 -4.67
CA VAL A 201 -3.91 -17.84 -5.25
C VAL A 201 -5.33 -17.33 -5.45
N HIS A 202 -6.23 -18.18 -5.93
CA HIS A 202 -7.64 -17.84 -6.13
C HIS A 202 -8.29 -17.42 -4.80
N ASN A 203 -8.07 -18.18 -3.74
CA ASN A 203 -8.61 -17.89 -2.41
C ASN A 203 -7.98 -16.62 -1.83
N PHE A 204 -6.69 -16.42 -2.02
CA PHE A 204 -6.02 -15.18 -1.65
C PHE A 204 -6.66 -13.96 -2.35
N VAL A 205 -6.76 -13.99 -3.68
CA VAL A 205 -7.33 -12.88 -4.48
C VAL A 205 -8.80 -12.64 -4.14
N SER A 206 -9.56 -13.70 -3.87
CA SER A 206 -10.98 -13.61 -3.52
C SER A 206 -11.19 -13.03 -2.12
N GLY A 207 -10.40 -13.48 -1.14
CA GLY A 207 -10.49 -13.01 0.25
C GLY A 207 -9.87 -11.63 0.47
N SER A 208 -8.97 -11.19 -0.40
CA SER A 208 -8.32 -9.88 -0.30
C SER A 208 -9.08 -8.75 -0.97
N ARG A 209 -10.31 -9.00 -1.43
CA ARG A 209 -11.16 -7.97 -2.05
C ARG A 209 -11.58 -6.95 -0.99
N PHE A 210 -11.56 -5.69 -1.38
CA PHE A 210 -11.96 -4.56 -0.56
C PHE A 210 -12.78 -3.59 -1.39
N GLU A 211 -13.64 -2.84 -0.74
CA GLU A 211 -14.39 -1.76 -1.37
C GLU A 211 -13.62 -0.45 -1.19
N THR A 212 -13.53 0.32 -2.27
CA THR A 212 -13.08 1.71 -2.23
C THR A 212 -14.32 2.58 -2.08
N GLY A 213 -14.40 3.38 -1.02
CA GLY A 213 -15.47 4.37 -0.85
C GLY A 213 -15.62 5.23 -2.12
N SER A 214 -16.86 5.41 -2.56
CA SER A 214 -17.24 6.15 -3.76
C SER A 214 -17.60 7.59 -3.44
#